data_AF-A0A0A6Y268-F1
#
_entry.id   AF-A0A0A6Y268-F1
#
_cell.length_a   1.000
_cell.length_b   1.000
_cell.length_c   1.000
_cell.angle_alpha   90.00
_cell.angle_beta   90.00
_cell.angle_gamma   90.00
#
_symmetry.space_group_name_H-M   'P 1'
#
loop_
_entity.id
_entity.type
_entity.pdbx_description
1 polymer ?
#
loop_
_entity_poly.entity_id
_entity_poly.type
_entity_poly.pdbx_seq_one_letter_code
_entity_poly.pdbx_strand_id
1 'polypeptide(L)'
;MQRTDFLKEDLPMVLAHYECCQSCLIKATEAFHRDDIETAEKRVEEFQRSLNELKRLQEKKRRHDEMERTVSRLLEKGVSVELIVKVGMKHG
;
A
#
# COMPACT_ATOMS: atom_id res chain seq x y z
N MET A 1 1.35 -2.69 -12.00
CA MET A 1 1.52 -2.97 -10.56
C MET A 1 1.83 -4.45 -10.42
N GLN A 2 3.02 -4.81 -9.93
CA GLN A 2 3.42 -6.21 -9.81
C GLN A 2 3.08 -6.73 -8.41
N ARG A 3 2.75 -8.02 -8.26
CA ARG A 3 2.47 -8.63 -6.94
C ARG A 3 3.66 -8.51 -5.97
N THR A 4 4.86 -8.31 -6.50
CA THR A 4 6.10 -8.10 -5.73
C THR A 4 6.17 -6.74 -5.04
N ASP A 5 5.31 -5.78 -5.42
CA ASP A 5 5.29 -4.42 -4.87
C ASP A 5 4.64 -4.36 -3.47
N PHE A 6 4.17 -5.50 -2.94
CA PHE A 6 3.44 -5.60 -1.68
C PHE A 6 3.97 -6.75 -0.81
N LEU A 7 3.68 -6.68 0.49
CA LEU A 7 3.91 -7.82 1.38
C LEU A 7 2.86 -8.90 1.11
N LYS A 8 3.26 -10.17 1.25
CA LYS A 8 2.37 -11.31 0.99
C LYS A 8 1.12 -11.29 1.87
N GLU A 9 1.27 -10.88 3.12
CA GLU A 9 0.18 -10.75 4.09
C GLU A 9 -0.87 -9.69 3.70
N ASP A 10 -0.46 -8.67 2.94
CA ASP A 10 -1.35 -7.57 2.54
C ASP A 10 -2.08 -7.87 1.21
N LEU A 11 -1.73 -8.95 0.50
CA LEU A 11 -2.28 -9.26 -0.82
C LEU A 11 -3.82 -9.32 -0.86
N PRO A 12 -4.55 -9.90 0.11
CA PRO A 12 -6.01 -9.87 0.10
C PRO A 12 -6.58 -8.45 0.10
N MET A 13 -5.97 -7.55 0.88
CA MET A 13 -6.37 -6.14 0.96
C MET A 13 -6.04 -5.38 -0.33
N VAL A 14 -4.87 -5.65 -0.90
CA VAL A 14 -4.46 -5.09 -2.20
C VAL A 14 -5.45 -5.46 -3.30
N LEU A 15 -5.90 -6.72 -3.36
CA LEU A 15 -6.89 -7.16 -4.33
C LEU A 15 -8.22 -6.43 -4.14
N ALA A 16 -8.71 -6.32 -2.91
CA ALA A 16 -9.95 -5.61 -2.60
C ALA A 16 -9.91 -4.13 -3.03
N HIS A 17 -8.81 -3.42 -2.75
CA HIS A 17 -8.68 -2.02 -3.20
C HIS A 17 -8.51 -1.89 -4.70
N TYR A 18 -7.86 -2.85 -5.36
CA TYR A 18 -7.73 -2.84 -6.81
C TYR A 18 -9.09 -3.02 -7.50
N GLU A 19 -9.88 -4.00 -7.04
CA GLU A 19 -11.25 -4.22 -7.51
C GLU A 19 -12.13 -3.00 -7.24
N CYS A 20 -12.01 -2.39 -6.06
CA CYS A 20 -12.72 -1.17 -5.71
C CYS A 20 -12.36 -0.02 -6.66
N CYS A 21 -11.07 0.21 -6.92
CA CYS A 21 -10.62 1.23 -7.86
C CYS A 21 -11.23 1.04 -9.26
N GLN A 22 -11.17 -0.19 -9.79
CA GLN A 22 -11.74 -0.51 -11.10
C GLN A 22 -13.25 -0.28 -11.15
N SER A 23 -13.98 -0.76 -10.13
CA SER A 23 -15.43 -0.59 -10.04
C SER A 23 -15.84 0.88 -9.94
N CYS A 24 -15.10 1.67 -9.16
CA CYS A 24 -15.35 3.10 -9.01
C CYS A 24 -15.19 3.86 -10.32
N LEU A 25 -14.12 3.59 -11.08
CA LEU A 25 -13.89 4.25 -12.38
C LEU A 25 -14.98 3.90 -13.40
N ILE A 26 -15.38 2.63 -13.48
CA ILE A 26 -16.49 2.20 -14.35
C ILE A 26 -17.78 2.95 -13.97
N LYS A 27 -18.15 2.95 -12.69
CA LYS A 27 -19.37 3.62 -12.21
C LYS A 27 -19.34 5.13 -12.37
N ALA A 28 -18.17 5.76 -12.18
CA ALA A 28 -17.99 7.18 -12.44
C ALA A 28 -18.26 7.51 -13.92
N THR A 29 -17.72 6.68 -14.82
CA THR A 29 -17.89 6.82 -16.27
C THR A 29 -19.35 6.64 -16.67
N GLU A 30 -20.03 5.61 -16.14
CA GLU A 30 -21.46 5.39 -16.37
C GLU A 30 -22.33 6.53 -15.85
N ALA A 31 -22.02 7.09 -14.67
CA ALA A 31 -22.75 8.23 -14.12
C ALA A 31 -22.55 9.48 -14.99
N PHE A 32 -21.33 9.71 -15.46
CA PHE A 32 -21.02 10.82 -16.36
C PHE A 32 -21.80 10.73 -17.68
N HIS A 33 -21.92 9.54 -18.28
CA HIS A 33 -22.74 9.35 -19.49
C HIS A 33 -24.25 9.55 -19.28
N ARG A 34 -24.72 9.58 -18.03
CA ARG A 34 -26.11 9.86 -17.66
C ARG A 34 -26.32 11.31 -17.20
N ASP A 35 -25.32 12.18 -17.37
CA ASP A 35 -25.28 13.55 -16.84
C ASP A 35 -25.45 13.62 -15.30
N ASP A 36 -25.21 12.51 -14.59
CA ASP A 36 -25.24 12.43 -13.12
C ASP A 36 -23.86 12.76 -12.56
N ILE A 37 -23.54 14.06 -12.58
CA ILE A 37 -22.22 14.57 -12.19
C ILE A 37 -21.94 14.34 -10.70
N GLU A 38 -22.96 14.43 -9.83
CA GLU A 38 -22.80 14.23 -8.39
C GLU A 38 -22.40 12.79 -8.07
N THR A 39 -23.05 11.80 -8.71
CA THR A 39 -22.64 10.40 -8.54
C THR A 39 -21.26 10.16 -9.12
N ALA A 40 -20.92 10.76 -10.27
CA ALA A 40 -19.59 10.62 -10.85
C ALA A 40 -18.49 11.13 -9.89
N GLU A 41 -18.69 12.32 -9.31
CA GLU A 41 -17.76 12.90 -8.32
C GLU A 41 -17.56 11.99 -7.11
N LYS A 42 -18.65 11.51 -6.50
CA LYS A 42 -18.58 10.58 -5.35
C LYS A 42 -17.78 9.31 -5.67
N ARG A 43 -17.94 8.75 -6.87
CA ARG A 43 -17.17 7.57 -7.29
C ARG A 43 -15.69 7.88 -7.49
N VAL A 44 -15.34 9.06 -7.98
CA VAL A 44 -13.94 9.50 -8.07
C VAL A 44 -13.32 9.67 -6.68
N GLU A 45 -14.06 10.19 -5.71
CA GLU A 45 -13.58 10.27 -4.31
C GLU A 45 -13.33 8.88 -3.70
N GLU A 46 -14.25 7.94 -3.88
CA GLU A 46 -14.09 6.55 -3.43
C GLU A 46 -12.87 5.88 -4.08
N PHE A 47 -12.68 6.08 -5.38
CA PHE A 47 -11.48 5.65 -6.10
C PHE A 47 -10.22 6.23 -5.46
N GLN A 48 -10.19 7.54 -5.17
CA GLN A 48 -9.01 8.19 -4.61
C GLN A 48 -8.66 7.63 -3.23
N ARG A 49 -9.66 7.30 -2.41
CA ARG A 49 -9.44 6.66 -1.10
C ARG A 49 -8.78 5.29 -1.25
N SER A 50 -9.31 4.43 -2.12
CA SER A 50 -8.71 3.11 -2.38
C SER A 50 -7.32 3.20 -3.02
N LEU A 51 -7.09 4.15 -3.91
CA LEU A 51 -5.78 4.39 -4.51
C LEU A 51 -4.74 4.83 -3.46
N ASN A 52 -5.14 5.68 -2.52
CA ASN A 52 -4.25 6.10 -1.43
C ASN A 52 -3.87 4.93 -0.53
N GLU A 53 -4.80 4.01 -0.30
CA GLU A 53 -4.52 2.81 0.50
C GLU A 53 -3.55 1.86 -0.22
N LEU A 54 -3.71 1.67 -1.53
CA LEU A 54 -2.73 0.94 -2.34
C LEU A 54 -1.32 1.56 -2.24
N LYS A 55 -1.21 2.90 -2.35
CA LYS A 55 0.07 3.60 -2.19
C LYS A 55 0.66 3.41 -0.79
N ARG A 56 -0.18 3.44 0.25
CA ARG A 56 0.24 3.19 1.64
C ARG A 56 0.82 1.78 1.82
N LEU A 57 0.20 0.77 1.21
CA LEU A 57 0.67 -0.61 1.25
C LEU A 57 1.98 -0.81 0.47
N GLN A 58 2.14 -0.14 -0.68
CA GLN A 58 3.43 -0.12 -1.40
C GLN A 58 4.54 0.50 -0.54
N GLU A 59 4.24 1.60 0.13
CA GLU A 59 5.18 2.27 1.03
C GLU A 59 5.51 1.41 2.26
N LYS A 60 4.55 0.63 2.78
CA LYS A 60 4.80 -0.38 3.82
C LYS A 60 5.83 -1.41 3.34
N LYS A 61 5.68 -1.95 2.13
CA LYS A 61 6.64 -2.89 1.54
C LYS A 61 8.02 -2.27 1.35
N ARG A 62 8.09 -1.04 0.83
CA ARG A 62 9.37 -0.32 0.64
C ARG A 62 10.14 -0.18 1.96
N ARG A 63 9.46 0.25 3.03
CA ARG A 63 10.06 0.39 4.37
C ARG A 63 10.50 -0.96 4.94
N HIS A 64 9.72 -2.01 4.74
CA HIS A 64 10.09 -3.37 5.14
C HIS A 64 11.39 -3.82 4.45
N ASP A 65 11.49 -3.65 3.14
CA ASP A 65 12.68 -4.04 2.37
C ASP A 65 13.92 -3.24 2.77
N GLU A 66 13.76 -1.96 3.08
CA GLU A 66 14.84 -1.11 3.58
C GLU A 66 15.33 -1.52 4.96
N MET A 67 14.39 -1.94 5.83
CA MET A 67 14.71 -2.48 7.14
C MET A 67 15.49 -3.79 7.00
N GLU A 68 15.00 -4.75 6.19
CA GLU A 68 15.69 -6.03 5.95
C GLU A 68 17.11 -5.82 5.41
N ARG A 69 17.29 -4.94 4.41
CA ARG A 69 18.62 -4.60 3.88
C ARG A 69 19.53 -4.01 4.95
N THR A 70 18.99 -3.16 5.82
CA THR A 70 19.75 -2.55 6.91
C THR A 70 20.19 -3.59 7.93
N VAL A 71 19.29 -4.48 8.33
CA VAL A 71 19.58 -5.59 9.26
C VAL A 71 20.66 -6.50 8.68
N SER A 72 20.53 -6.92 7.42
CA SER A 72 21.53 -7.77 6.75
C SER A 72 22.92 -7.13 6.75
N ARG A 73 23.00 -5.83 6.43
CA ARG A 73 24.28 -5.09 6.45
C ARG A 73 24.90 -4.96 7.84
N LEU A 74 24.09 -4.87 8.90
CA LEU A 74 24.58 -4.82 10.28
C LEU A 74 25.08 -6.19 10.73
N LEU A 75 24.38 -7.26 10.34
CA LEU A 75 24.80 -8.64 10.61
C LEU A 75 26.13 -8.98 9.92
N GLU A 76 26.30 -8.58 8.66
CA GLU A 76 27.58 -8.72 7.93
C GLU A 76 28.74 -8.02 8.64
N LYS A 77 28.46 -6.95 9.40
CA LYS A 77 29.44 -6.21 10.21
C LYS A 77 29.65 -6.80 11.60
N GLY A 78 29.03 -7.95 11.91
CA GLY A 78 29.15 -8.62 13.20
C GLY A 78 28.36 -7.99 14.34
N VAL A 79 27.38 -7.12 14.04
CA VAL A 79 26.51 -6.51 15.06
C VAL A 79 25.47 -7.53 15.51
N SER A 80 25.35 -7.76 16.82
CA SER A 80 24.36 -8.68 17.40
C SER A 80 22.92 -8.23 17.11
N VAL A 81 22.07 -9.16 16.66
CA VAL A 81 20.63 -8.97 16.42
C VAL A 81 19.91 -8.44 17.67
N GLU A 82 20.29 -8.91 18.86
CA GLU A 82 19.68 -8.48 20.12
C GLU A 82 19.88 -6.98 20.37
N LEU A 83 21.02 -6.42 19.94
CA LEU A 83 21.30 -4.99 20.06
C LEU A 83 20.42 -4.17 19.10
N ILE A 84 20.24 -4.67 17.88
CA ILE A 84 19.45 -4.03 16.82
C ILE A 84 17.97 -3.93 17.24
N VAL A 85 17.40 -5.03 17.75
CA VAL A 85 16.00 -5.09 18.20
C VAL A 85 15.76 -4.14 19.38
N LYS A 86 16.70 -4.08 20.34
CA LYS A 86 16.57 -3.21 21.53
C LYS A 86 16.58 -1.72 21.19
N VAL A 87 17.32 -1.30 20.17
CA VAL A 87 17.36 0.10 19.70
C VAL A 87 16.12 0.44 18.88
N GLY A 88 15.67 -0.47 18.02
CA GLY A 88 14.46 -0.30 17.21
C GLY A 88 13.19 -0.15 18.06
N MET A 89 13.05 -0.91 19.14
CA MET A 89 11.91 -0.81 20.06
C MET A 89 11.91 0.44 20.96
N LYS A 90 13.04 1.15 21.07
CA LYS A 90 13.13 2.39 21.87
C LYS A 90 12.72 3.65 21.10
N HIS A 91 12.60 3.57 19.77
CA HIS A 91 12.35 4.72 18.90
C HIS A 91 11.17 4.53 17.93
N GLY A 92 10.43 3.41 18.04
CA GLY A 92 9.17 3.17 17.32
C GLY A 92 7.98 3.39 18.24
#